data_AF-A0A8T5UFR6-F1
#
_entry.id   AF-A0A8T5UFR6-F1
#
_cell.length_a   1.000
_cell.length_b   1.000
_cell.length_c   1.000
_cell.angle_alpha   90.00
_cell.angle_beta   90.00
_cell.angle_gamma   90.00
#
_symmetry.space_group_name_H-M   'P 1'
#
loop_
_entity.id
_entity.type
_entity.pdbx_description
1 polymer ?
#
loop_
_entity_poly.entity_id
_entity_poly.type
_entity_poly.pdbx_seq_one_letter_code
_entity_poly.pdbx_strand_id
1 'polypeptide(L)'
;MSHGAGKKWYMNARNYSDELAEEHNMKDYLTEQWMNFEQVYIRKIMGFSSKDLGYKLKMPIIGKVLRWKAETMIHSQKKNRNPVRADGHFGQVIPLEDAQIIMSELAAEPIICNYCMCRWMQRKEKEAVCINFGVLSEVIEKLTRFIPKERIVRIDRETAMEKLEEFNKKGYISSVWFQPIPYINAVCSCESPECGAFTLRNNFDINVMYKAEYIIQLDQDKCQGCKSCVATCQLSAIRFIPSMDRVIIDYNKCFGCGVCRHACNNDALKLIPREEYPGFDGSY
;
A
#
# COMPACT_ATOMS: atom_id res chain seq x y z
N MET A 1 0.52 10.56 -15.45
CA MET A 1 1.20 11.13 -14.26
C MET A 1 2.38 10.22 -13.94
N SER A 2 3.58 10.76 -13.76
CA SER A 2 4.75 10.00 -13.29
C SER A 2 4.61 9.80 -11.78
N HIS A 3 4.30 8.58 -11.35
CA HIS A 3 4.31 8.20 -9.94
C HIS A 3 5.78 8.20 -9.48
N GLY A 4 6.13 8.88 -8.38
CA GLY A 4 7.51 8.92 -7.91
C GLY A 4 8.44 9.77 -8.77
N ALA A 5 8.11 11.04 -9.00
CA ALA A 5 9.01 12.00 -9.66
C ALA A 5 9.18 13.26 -8.79
N GLY A 6 9.32 13.09 -7.47
CA GLY A 6 9.33 14.17 -6.48
C GLY A 6 7.97 14.82 -6.22
N LYS A 7 6.95 14.48 -7.02
CA LYS A 7 5.59 15.04 -6.91
C LYS A 7 4.66 14.06 -6.22
N LYS A 8 4.03 14.53 -5.13
CA LYS A 8 2.91 13.84 -4.47
C LYS A 8 1.66 13.86 -5.35
N TRP A 9 1.61 13.02 -6.37
CA TRP A 9 0.46 12.95 -7.29
C TRP A 9 -0.86 12.59 -6.58
N TYR A 10 -0.77 11.90 -5.43
CA TYR A 10 -1.92 11.58 -4.57
C TYR A 10 -2.44 12.80 -3.80
N MET A 11 -1.71 13.92 -3.74
CA MET A 11 -2.21 15.19 -3.18
C MET A 11 -2.91 16.02 -4.26
N ASN A 12 -3.90 15.42 -4.93
CA ASN A 12 -4.68 16.05 -5.99
C ASN A 12 -6.15 15.70 -5.81
N ALA A 13 -6.98 16.71 -5.48
CA ALA A 13 -8.41 16.54 -5.24
C ALA A 13 -9.18 15.90 -6.40
N ARG A 14 -8.77 16.13 -7.67
CA ARG A 14 -9.42 15.49 -8.83
C ARG A 14 -9.38 13.96 -8.74
N ASN A 15 -8.31 13.41 -8.16
CA ASN A 15 -8.13 11.96 -8.02
C ASN A 15 -9.11 11.32 -7.04
N TYR A 16 -9.89 12.10 -6.30
CA TYR A 16 -10.88 11.62 -5.33
C TYR A 16 -12.31 11.98 -5.74
N SER A 17 -12.46 12.72 -6.85
CA SER A 17 -13.74 13.34 -7.24
C SER A 17 -14.75 12.35 -7.84
N ASP A 18 -16.02 12.61 -7.58
CA ASP A 18 -17.13 11.91 -8.22
C ASP A 18 -17.16 12.15 -9.74
N GLU A 19 -16.76 13.34 -10.20
CA GLU A 19 -16.61 13.66 -11.64
C GLU A 19 -15.68 12.66 -12.34
N LEU A 20 -14.50 12.41 -11.77
CA LEU A 20 -13.56 11.44 -12.32
C LEU A 20 -14.11 10.00 -12.25
N ALA A 21 -14.87 9.70 -11.20
CA ALA A 21 -15.49 8.39 -11.04
C ALA A 21 -16.57 8.13 -12.11
N GLU A 22 -17.38 9.14 -12.44
CA GLU A 22 -18.39 9.11 -13.49
C GLU A 22 -17.76 9.07 -14.89
N GLU A 23 -16.77 9.93 -15.16
CA GLU A 23 -16.03 10.01 -16.44
C GLU A 23 -15.53 8.64 -16.91
N HIS A 24 -15.13 7.80 -15.95
CA HIS A 24 -14.51 6.50 -16.22
C HIS A 24 -15.36 5.29 -15.80
N ASN A 25 -16.62 5.50 -15.41
CA ASN A 25 -17.52 4.45 -14.94
C ASN A 25 -16.88 3.56 -13.85
N MET A 26 -16.29 4.20 -12.83
CA MET A 26 -15.55 3.53 -11.76
C MET A 26 -16.44 2.59 -10.94
N LYS A 27 -17.75 2.85 -10.86
CA LYS A 27 -18.69 2.00 -10.12
C LYS A 27 -18.77 0.59 -10.69
N ASP A 28 -18.98 0.46 -12.00
CA ASP A 28 -19.04 -0.84 -12.66
C ASP A 28 -17.67 -1.51 -12.64
N TYR A 29 -16.61 -0.75 -12.93
CA TYR A 29 -15.24 -1.24 -12.91
C TYR A 29 -14.86 -1.85 -11.54
N LEU A 30 -15.11 -1.11 -10.45
CA LEU A 30 -14.78 -1.55 -9.10
C LEU A 30 -15.66 -2.71 -8.67
N THR A 31 -16.95 -2.70 -9.01
CA THR A 31 -17.86 -3.82 -8.71
C THR A 31 -17.35 -5.11 -9.36
N GLU A 32 -17.03 -5.07 -10.65
CA GLU A 32 -16.48 -6.22 -11.34
C GLU A 32 -15.15 -6.66 -10.73
N GLN A 33 -14.23 -5.74 -10.47
CA GLN A 33 -12.94 -6.10 -9.91
C GLN A 33 -13.09 -6.79 -8.55
N TRP A 34 -13.87 -6.21 -7.64
CA TRP A 34 -14.02 -6.74 -6.29
C TRP A 34 -14.76 -8.09 -6.27
N MET A 35 -15.75 -8.29 -7.15
CA MET A 35 -16.35 -9.62 -7.35
C MET A 35 -15.34 -10.68 -7.83
N ASN A 36 -14.31 -10.25 -8.54
CA ASN A 36 -13.25 -11.13 -9.06
C ASN A 36 -12.08 -11.33 -8.09
N PHE A 37 -11.93 -10.48 -7.07
CA PHE A 37 -10.78 -10.47 -6.16
C PHE A 37 -10.63 -11.79 -5.39
N GLU A 38 -11.72 -12.39 -4.89
CA GLU A 38 -11.66 -13.70 -4.22
C GLU A 38 -11.37 -14.86 -5.17
N GLN A 39 -11.69 -14.70 -6.46
CA GLN A 39 -11.44 -15.75 -7.45
C GLN A 39 -10.00 -15.76 -7.95
N VAL A 40 -9.16 -14.82 -7.49
CA VAL A 40 -7.71 -14.78 -7.80
C VAL A 40 -7.03 -16.13 -7.51
N TYR A 41 -7.45 -16.86 -6.47
CA TYR A 41 -6.86 -18.17 -6.12
C TYR A 41 -7.32 -19.34 -7.00
N ILE A 42 -8.47 -19.21 -7.67
CA ILE A 42 -9.08 -20.29 -8.46
C ILE A 42 -8.81 -20.07 -9.95
N ARG A 43 -8.78 -18.80 -10.38
CA ARG A 43 -8.62 -18.43 -11.78
C ARG A 43 -7.17 -18.53 -12.22
N LYS A 44 -7.01 -18.80 -13.52
CA LYS A 44 -5.70 -18.69 -14.18
C LYS A 44 -5.48 -17.24 -14.59
N ILE A 45 -4.56 -16.56 -13.92
CA ILE A 45 -4.13 -15.22 -14.32
C ILE A 45 -3.03 -15.41 -15.38
N MET A 46 -3.25 -14.90 -16.60
CA MET A 46 -2.35 -15.08 -17.75
C MET A 46 -2.03 -16.54 -18.12
N GLY A 47 -2.99 -17.45 -17.94
CA GLY A 47 -2.80 -18.87 -18.21
C GLY A 47 -2.12 -19.65 -17.07
N PHE A 48 -1.70 -18.96 -15.99
CA PHE A 48 -1.07 -19.58 -14.83
C PHE A 48 -2.02 -19.62 -13.64
N SER A 49 -2.14 -20.80 -13.03
CA SER A 49 -2.81 -20.92 -11.73
C SER A 49 -1.96 -20.23 -10.66
N SER A 50 -2.63 -19.49 -9.78
CA SER A 50 -2.10 -18.89 -8.56
C SER A 50 -1.74 -19.91 -7.47
N LYS A 51 -2.14 -21.18 -7.64
CA LYS A 51 -1.64 -22.30 -6.83
C LYS A 51 -0.11 -22.37 -6.95
N ASP A 52 0.58 -22.39 -5.81
CA ASP A 52 2.04 -22.43 -5.72
C ASP A 52 2.73 -21.26 -6.47
N LEU A 53 2.06 -20.11 -6.62
CA LEU A 53 2.59 -18.97 -7.35
C LEU A 53 3.94 -18.51 -6.80
N GLY A 54 4.11 -18.52 -5.47
CA GLY A 54 5.38 -18.17 -4.84
C GLY A 54 6.53 -19.12 -5.21
N TYR A 55 6.27 -20.42 -5.36
CA TYR A 55 7.26 -21.37 -5.86
C TYR A 55 7.59 -21.10 -7.33
N LYS A 56 6.56 -20.95 -8.18
CA LYS A 56 6.72 -20.69 -9.62
C LYS A 56 7.50 -19.40 -9.88
N LEU A 57 7.24 -18.35 -9.11
CA LEU A 57 7.95 -17.08 -9.20
C LEU A 57 9.43 -17.18 -8.80
N LYS A 58 9.84 -18.18 -8.02
CA LYS A 58 11.25 -18.43 -7.65
C LYS A 58 12.00 -19.28 -8.69
N MET A 59 11.31 -19.93 -9.62
CA MET A 59 11.95 -20.78 -10.62
C MET A 59 12.82 -19.95 -11.60
N PRO A 60 14.02 -20.41 -11.99
CA PRO A 60 14.97 -19.60 -12.76
C PRO A 60 14.47 -19.07 -14.11
N ILE A 61 13.73 -19.89 -14.87
CA ILE A 61 13.23 -19.55 -16.20
C ILE A 61 11.76 -19.15 -16.13
N ILE A 62 10.92 -20.02 -15.57
CA ILE A 62 9.48 -19.78 -15.44
C ILE A 62 9.19 -18.53 -14.60
N GLY A 63 9.93 -18.34 -13.51
CA GLY A 63 9.77 -17.17 -12.64
C GLY A 63 10.11 -15.86 -13.36
N LYS A 64 11.16 -15.82 -14.19
CA LYS A 64 11.48 -14.65 -15.01
C LYS A 64 10.35 -14.28 -15.97
N VAL A 65 9.79 -15.28 -16.66
CA VAL A 65 8.66 -15.08 -17.59
C VAL A 65 7.43 -14.59 -16.85
N LEU A 66 7.12 -15.18 -15.68
CA LEU A 66 5.98 -14.79 -14.86
C LEU A 66 6.09 -13.36 -14.34
N ARG A 67 7.26 -12.97 -13.81
CA ARG A 67 7.52 -11.60 -13.33
C ARG A 67 7.41 -10.62 -14.48
N TRP A 68 8.08 -10.88 -15.62
CA TRP A 68 7.98 -10.01 -16.79
C TRP A 68 6.54 -9.82 -17.26
N LYS A 69 5.74 -10.89 -17.31
CA LYS A 69 4.32 -10.82 -17.64
C LYS A 69 3.52 -10.03 -16.60
N ALA A 70 3.79 -10.23 -15.30
CA ALA A 70 3.13 -9.51 -14.22
C ALA A 70 3.43 -8.01 -14.30
N GLU A 71 4.71 -7.63 -14.44
CA GLU A 71 5.16 -6.25 -14.65
C GLU A 71 4.47 -5.63 -15.86
N THR A 72 4.44 -6.32 -17.00
CA THR A 72 3.82 -5.80 -18.23
C THR A 72 2.32 -5.54 -18.05
N MET A 73 1.63 -6.41 -17.31
CA MET A 73 0.20 -6.23 -17.01
C MET A 73 -0.01 -5.08 -16.02
N ILE A 74 0.71 -5.11 -14.90
CA ILE A 74 0.56 -4.15 -13.81
C ILE A 74 0.91 -2.75 -14.34
N HIS A 75 2.03 -2.56 -15.04
CA HIS A 75 2.43 -1.27 -15.60
C HIS A 75 1.73 -0.85 -16.91
N SER A 76 0.72 -1.61 -17.36
CA SER A 76 -0.03 -1.28 -18.58
C SER A 76 -0.70 0.09 -18.49
N GLN A 77 -0.36 0.99 -19.42
CA GLN A 77 -0.97 2.31 -19.58
C GLN A 77 -2.14 2.31 -20.59
N LYS A 78 -2.66 1.14 -20.96
CA LYS A 78 -3.79 1.03 -21.90
C LYS A 78 -5.03 1.71 -21.30
N LYS A 79 -5.82 2.38 -22.15
CA LYS A 79 -7.08 3.05 -21.76
C LYS A 79 -8.18 2.07 -21.35
N ASN A 80 -8.31 0.94 -22.07
CA ASN A 80 -9.31 -0.09 -21.78
C ASN A 80 -8.74 -1.11 -20.80
N ARG A 81 -8.68 -0.75 -19.52
CA ARG A 81 -8.14 -1.61 -18.47
C ARG A 81 -9.14 -2.68 -18.06
N ASN A 82 -8.65 -3.88 -17.78
CA ASN A 82 -9.49 -5.02 -17.50
C ASN A 82 -9.69 -5.23 -15.97
N PRO A 83 -10.91 -5.03 -15.43
CA PRO A 83 -11.18 -5.20 -14.01
C PRO A 83 -10.98 -6.65 -13.54
N VAL A 84 -11.09 -7.64 -14.43
CA VAL A 84 -10.87 -9.07 -14.11
C VAL A 84 -9.39 -9.36 -13.80
N ARG A 85 -8.47 -8.60 -14.40
CA ARG A 85 -7.02 -8.80 -14.25
C ARG A 85 -6.39 -7.85 -13.23
N ALA A 86 -7.17 -6.88 -12.74
CA ALA A 86 -6.69 -5.76 -11.94
C ALA A 86 -5.56 -4.98 -12.64
N ASP A 87 -5.73 -4.74 -13.96
CA ASP A 87 -4.75 -4.00 -14.77
C ASP A 87 -4.47 -2.63 -14.13
N GLY A 88 -3.20 -2.38 -13.80
CA GLY A 88 -2.73 -1.15 -13.18
C GLY A 88 -3.41 -0.77 -11.86
N HIS A 89 -3.70 -1.78 -11.04
CA HIS A 89 -3.85 -1.64 -9.60
C HIS A 89 -2.47 -1.50 -8.96
N PHE A 90 -2.18 -0.34 -8.37
CA PHE A 90 -0.96 -0.13 -7.62
C PHE A 90 -1.25 0.55 -6.29
N GLY A 91 -0.40 0.22 -5.33
CA GLY A 91 -0.31 0.95 -4.08
C GLY A 91 0.87 1.91 -4.12
N GLN A 92 0.79 2.99 -3.35
CA GLN A 92 1.98 3.73 -2.96
C GLN A 92 1.98 3.91 -1.44
N VAL A 93 3.12 3.65 -0.82
CA VAL A 93 3.35 3.93 0.60
C VAL A 93 3.29 5.43 0.83
N ILE A 94 2.59 5.84 1.88
CA ILE A 94 2.54 7.25 2.30
C ILE A 94 2.78 7.35 3.81
N PRO A 95 3.39 8.44 4.30
CA PRO A 95 3.45 8.72 5.73
C PRO A 95 2.07 8.92 6.36
N LEU A 96 2.02 8.84 7.69
CA LEU A 96 0.79 9.04 8.45
C LEU A 96 0.17 10.42 8.21
N GLU A 97 0.99 11.47 8.16
CA GLU A 97 0.52 12.85 7.96
C GLU A 97 -0.15 13.02 6.61
N ASP A 98 0.43 12.41 5.58
CA ASP A 98 -0.16 12.43 4.24
C ASP A 98 -1.49 11.67 4.23
N ALA A 99 -1.58 10.54 4.94
CA ALA A 99 -2.82 9.78 5.06
C ALA A 99 -3.90 10.57 5.81
N GLN A 100 -3.54 11.32 6.85
CA GLN A 100 -4.45 12.18 7.60
C GLN A 100 -4.98 13.33 6.73
N ILE A 101 -4.11 14.01 5.97
CA ILE A 101 -4.53 15.06 5.01
C ILE A 101 -5.49 14.49 3.96
N ILE A 102 -5.20 13.29 3.44
CA ILE A 102 -6.09 12.62 2.50
C ILE A 102 -7.47 12.40 3.14
N MET A 103 -7.52 11.90 4.37
CA MET A 103 -8.80 11.64 5.03
C MET A 103 -9.54 12.91 5.44
N SER A 104 -8.84 13.96 5.86
CA SER A 104 -9.48 15.21 6.29
C SER A 104 -9.98 16.03 5.11
N GLU A 105 -9.17 16.18 4.04
CA GLU A 105 -9.45 17.14 2.96
C GLU A 105 -9.88 16.51 1.63
N LEU A 106 -9.43 15.29 1.31
CA LEU A 106 -9.49 14.79 -0.08
C LEU A 106 -10.47 13.63 -0.28
N ALA A 107 -10.58 12.71 0.68
CA ALA A 107 -11.40 11.52 0.57
C ALA A 107 -12.87 11.88 0.32
N ALA A 108 -13.51 11.23 -0.65
CA ALA A 108 -14.94 11.41 -0.94
C ALA A 108 -15.82 10.66 0.06
N GLU A 109 -16.99 11.18 0.38
CA GLU A 109 -17.97 10.43 1.18
C GLU A 109 -18.68 9.36 0.31
N PRO A 110 -19.17 8.25 0.90
CA PRO A 110 -19.09 7.89 2.32
C PRO A 110 -17.75 7.22 2.67
N ILE A 111 -17.26 7.44 3.89
CA ILE A 111 -16.09 6.73 4.43
C ILE A 111 -16.52 5.49 5.23
N ILE A 112 -15.91 4.35 4.91
CA ILE A 112 -16.08 3.11 5.67
C ILE A 112 -14.73 2.56 6.13
N CYS A 113 -14.73 1.85 7.25
CA CYS A 113 -13.64 0.99 7.67
C CYS A 113 -14.12 -0.45 7.71
N ASN A 114 -13.39 -1.35 7.05
CA ASN A 114 -13.67 -2.77 7.01
C ASN A 114 -12.39 -3.59 7.17
N TYR A 115 -12.56 -4.91 7.24
CA TYR A 115 -11.44 -5.81 7.47
C TYR A 115 -10.52 -5.91 6.25
N CYS A 116 -9.21 -6.01 6.50
CA CYS A 116 -8.25 -6.16 5.40
C CYS A 116 -8.40 -7.52 4.73
N MET A 117 -8.81 -7.51 3.46
CA MET A 117 -8.99 -8.72 2.66
C MET A 117 -7.68 -9.53 2.53
N CYS A 118 -6.52 -8.86 2.45
CA CYS A 118 -5.22 -9.54 2.40
C CYS A 118 -4.93 -10.32 3.70
N ARG A 119 -5.19 -9.72 4.88
CA ARG A 119 -5.03 -10.39 6.18
C ARG A 119 -5.99 -11.57 6.32
N TRP A 120 -7.24 -11.41 5.87
CA TRP A 120 -8.19 -12.50 5.85
C TRP A 120 -7.75 -13.66 4.93
N MET A 121 -7.29 -13.35 3.73
CA MET A 121 -6.83 -14.35 2.77
C MET A 121 -5.63 -15.15 3.31
N GLN A 122 -4.67 -14.46 3.94
CA GLN A 122 -3.42 -15.08 4.42
C GLN A 122 -3.53 -15.73 5.80
N ARG A 123 -4.21 -15.09 6.76
CA ARG A 123 -4.24 -15.49 8.18
C ARG A 123 -5.63 -15.80 8.73
N LYS A 124 -6.68 -15.60 7.95
CA LYS A 124 -8.08 -15.70 8.42
C LYS A 124 -8.40 -14.70 9.53
N GLU A 125 -7.69 -13.59 9.58
CA GLU A 125 -7.91 -12.50 10.53
C GLU A 125 -8.79 -11.41 9.91
N LYS A 126 -9.77 -10.94 10.69
CA LYS A 126 -10.77 -9.95 10.25
C LYS A 126 -10.61 -8.63 11.02
N GLU A 127 -9.39 -8.09 11.06
CA GLU A 127 -9.12 -6.79 11.68
C GLU A 127 -9.50 -5.65 10.75
N ALA A 128 -10.30 -4.70 11.25
CA ALA A 128 -10.81 -3.55 10.52
C ALA A 128 -9.74 -2.46 10.38
N VAL A 129 -8.96 -2.52 9.29
CA VAL A 129 -7.78 -1.66 9.02
C VAL A 129 -7.74 -1.13 7.59
N CYS A 130 -8.79 -1.38 6.81
CA CYS A 130 -8.94 -0.94 5.44
C CYS A 130 -9.98 0.18 5.38
N ILE A 131 -9.53 1.41 5.14
CA ILE A 131 -10.42 2.57 5.00
C ILE A 131 -10.70 2.77 3.52
N ASN A 132 -11.97 2.69 3.15
CA ASN A 132 -12.45 2.92 1.80
C ASN A 132 -13.36 4.15 1.78
N PHE A 133 -13.43 4.82 0.64
CA PHE A 133 -14.18 6.06 0.50
C PHE A 133 -14.76 6.22 -0.91
N GLY A 134 -15.71 7.14 -1.06
CA GLY A 134 -16.41 7.44 -2.30
C GLY A 134 -17.11 6.21 -2.89
N VAL A 135 -17.05 6.09 -4.22
CA VAL A 135 -17.69 4.99 -4.97
C VAL A 135 -17.30 3.60 -4.46
N LEU A 136 -16.06 3.40 -3.99
CA LEU A 136 -15.64 2.08 -3.51
C LEU A 136 -16.40 1.67 -2.24
N SER A 137 -16.71 2.62 -1.35
CA SER A 137 -17.52 2.33 -0.16
C SER A 137 -18.91 1.83 -0.52
N GLU A 138 -19.57 2.47 -1.49
CA GLU A 138 -20.89 2.02 -1.97
C GLU A 138 -20.86 0.63 -2.60
N VAL A 139 -19.77 0.32 -3.32
CA VAL A 139 -19.56 -1.00 -3.92
C VAL A 139 -19.41 -2.03 -2.80
N ILE A 140 -18.52 -1.79 -1.84
CA ILE A 140 -18.25 -2.72 -0.74
C ILE A 140 -19.50 -3.02 0.10
N GLU A 141 -20.34 -2.02 0.37
CA GLU A 141 -21.59 -2.20 1.11
C GLU A 141 -22.61 -3.14 0.43
N LYS A 142 -22.54 -3.24 -0.90
CA LYS A 142 -23.39 -4.14 -1.70
C LYS A 142 -22.79 -5.54 -1.85
N LEU A 143 -21.50 -5.68 -1.55
CA LEU A 143 -20.71 -6.90 -1.66
C LEU A 143 -20.77 -7.74 -0.36
N THR A 144 -21.97 -7.95 0.17
CA THR A 144 -22.24 -8.53 1.49
C THR A 144 -21.83 -9.99 1.65
N ARG A 145 -21.79 -10.72 0.53
CA ARG A 145 -21.24 -12.09 0.47
C ARG A 145 -19.76 -12.11 0.87
N PHE A 146 -19.05 -11.03 0.58
CA PHE A 146 -17.61 -10.91 0.71
C PHE A 146 -17.25 -10.20 2.01
N ILE A 147 -17.88 -9.05 2.26
CA ILE A 147 -17.71 -8.30 3.50
C ILE A 147 -19.07 -8.26 4.19
N PRO A 148 -19.29 -9.09 5.24
CA PRO A 148 -20.56 -9.11 5.96
C PRO A 148 -20.94 -7.71 6.43
N LYS A 149 -22.22 -7.34 6.32
CA LYS A 149 -22.68 -5.98 6.63
C LYS A 149 -22.31 -5.55 8.04
N GLU A 150 -22.32 -6.50 8.98
CA GLU A 150 -22.01 -6.27 10.40
C GLU A 150 -20.52 -5.94 10.63
N ARG A 151 -19.68 -6.09 9.60
CA ARG A 151 -18.24 -5.79 9.63
C ARG A 151 -17.88 -4.50 8.89
N ILE A 152 -18.84 -3.86 8.24
CA ILE A 152 -18.64 -2.57 7.57
C ILE A 152 -19.04 -1.49 8.56
N VAL A 153 -18.08 -0.69 8.98
CA VAL A 153 -18.33 0.43 9.89
C VAL A 153 -18.23 1.71 9.08
N ARG A 154 -19.35 2.42 8.90
CA ARG A 154 -19.31 3.82 8.46
C ARG A 154 -18.66 4.65 9.55
N ILE A 155 -17.70 5.47 9.18
CA ILE A 155 -16.95 6.33 10.09
C ILE A 155 -16.91 7.74 9.52
N ASP A 156 -16.77 8.73 10.40
CA ASP A 156 -16.47 10.10 9.97
C ASP A 156 -14.96 10.29 9.78
N ARG A 157 -14.60 11.49 9.32
CA ARG A 157 -13.20 11.87 9.05
C ARG A 157 -12.34 11.88 10.32
N GLU A 158 -12.90 12.34 11.44
CA GLU A 158 -12.20 12.37 12.73
C GLU A 158 -11.84 10.95 13.18
N THR A 159 -12.83 10.06 13.21
CA THR A 159 -12.64 8.63 13.50
C THR A 159 -11.66 7.98 12.53
N ALA A 160 -11.66 8.36 11.25
CA ALA A 160 -10.71 7.85 10.27
C ALA A 160 -9.27 8.25 10.60
N MET A 161 -9.04 9.51 10.99
CA MET A 161 -7.72 10.00 11.40
C MET A 161 -7.23 9.33 12.70
N GLU A 162 -8.11 9.17 13.69
CA GLU A 162 -7.80 8.46 14.94
C GLU A 162 -7.40 7.01 14.68
N LYS A 163 -8.11 6.33 13.77
CA LYS A 163 -7.78 4.97 13.35
C LYS A 163 -6.42 4.90 12.67
N LEU A 164 -6.09 5.83 11.77
CA LEU A 164 -4.77 5.86 11.13
C LEU A 164 -3.64 6.03 12.15
N GLU A 165 -3.84 6.87 13.17
CA GLU A 165 -2.91 7.02 14.29
C GLU A 165 -2.77 5.71 15.10
N GLU A 166 -3.89 5.06 15.44
CA GLU A 166 -3.90 3.76 16.13
C GLU A 166 -3.13 2.70 15.33
N PHE A 167 -3.38 2.62 14.02
CA PHE A 167 -2.73 1.68 13.12
C PHE A 167 -1.24 1.95 12.99
N ASN A 168 -0.84 3.22 12.91
CA ASN A 168 0.57 3.58 12.85
C ASN A 168 1.31 3.18 14.15
N LYS A 169 0.69 3.39 15.32
CA LYS A 169 1.22 2.94 16.62
C LYS A 169 1.39 1.43 16.72
N LYS A 170 0.50 0.65 16.08
CA LYS A 170 0.64 -0.82 15.93
C LYS A 170 1.77 -1.22 14.98
N GLY A 171 2.36 -0.27 14.26
CA GLY A 171 3.42 -0.50 13.31
C GLY A 171 2.96 -0.61 11.86
N TYR A 172 1.66 -0.43 11.57
CA TYR A 172 1.13 -0.62 10.22
C TYR A 172 1.51 0.52 9.28
N ILE A 173 1.70 0.15 8.01
CA ILE A 173 2.17 1.03 6.96
C ILE A 173 0.98 1.57 6.18
N SER A 174 0.81 2.89 6.19
CA SER A 174 -0.21 3.55 5.36
C SER A 174 0.15 3.48 3.88
N SER A 175 -0.87 3.24 3.05
CA SER A 175 -0.74 3.16 1.60
C SER A 175 -2.02 3.63 0.91
N VAL A 176 -1.89 4.44 -0.14
CA VAL A 176 -2.99 4.78 -1.04
C VAL A 176 -3.06 3.79 -2.18
N TRP A 177 -4.27 3.55 -2.66
CA TRP A 177 -4.53 2.66 -3.78
C TRP A 177 -5.31 3.38 -4.86
N PHE A 178 -4.84 3.20 -6.08
CA PHE A 178 -5.41 3.85 -7.25
C PHE A 178 -5.69 2.83 -8.34
N GLN A 179 -6.86 2.97 -8.95
CA GLN A 179 -7.30 2.06 -9.98
C GLN A 179 -8.22 2.76 -10.99
N PRO A 180 -8.09 2.42 -12.26
CA PRO A 180 -6.85 2.24 -12.97
C PRO A 180 -6.65 3.50 -13.85
N ILE A 181 -7.23 4.60 -13.43
CA ILE A 181 -6.81 5.97 -13.74
C ILE A 181 -6.42 6.52 -12.35
N PRO A 182 -5.74 7.66 -12.12
CA PRO A 182 -5.50 8.07 -10.74
C PRO A 182 -6.83 8.47 -10.09
N TYR A 183 -7.62 7.47 -9.72
CA TYR A 183 -8.83 7.50 -8.92
C TYR A 183 -8.48 6.73 -7.65
N ILE A 184 -8.27 7.48 -6.59
CA ILE A 184 -7.90 6.98 -5.28
C ILE A 184 -9.19 6.80 -4.49
N ASN A 185 -9.34 5.63 -3.88
CA ASN A 185 -10.58 5.25 -3.19
C ASN A 185 -10.33 4.44 -1.91
N ALA A 186 -9.07 4.30 -1.51
CA ALA A 186 -8.70 3.59 -0.30
C ALA A 186 -7.39 4.10 0.29
N VAL A 187 -7.36 4.11 1.63
CA VAL A 187 -6.14 4.15 2.44
C VAL A 187 -6.09 2.87 3.27
N CYS A 188 -5.10 2.02 3.00
CA CYS A 188 -4.90 0.78 3.74
C CYS A 188 -3.81 0.92 4.79
N SER A 189 -4.00 0.27 5.93
CA SER A 189 -2.97 0.05 6.94
C SER A 189 -2.37 -1.34 6.80
N CYS A 190 -1.38 -1.43 5.92
CA CYS A 190 -0.75 -2.67 5.49
C CYS A 190 0.24 -3.21 6.54
N GLU A 191 0.41 -4.53 6.55
CA GLU A 191 1.41 -5.24 7.34
C GLU A 191 2.15 -6.21 6.41
N SER A 192 3.45 -6.41 6.62
CA SER A 192 4.26 -7.38 5.89
C SER A 192 4.59 -8.55 6.82
N PRO A 193 4.39 -9.82 6.40
CA PRO A 193 4.19 -10.27 5.01
C PRO A 193 2.73 -10.38 4.53
N GLU A 194 1.73 -10.00 5.33
CA GLU A 194 0.30 -10.26 5.06
C GLU A 194 -0.22 -9.52 3.82
N CYS A 195 0.24 -8.30 3.58
CA CYS A 195 -0.13 -7.53 2.41
C CYS A 195 0.38 -8.23 1.15
N GLY A 196 -0.56 -8.60 0.26
CA GLY A 196 -0.23 -9.26 -1.01
C GLY A 196 0.75 -8.43 -1.85
N ALA A 197 0.60 -7.11 -1.86
CA ALA A 197 1.49 -6.22 -2.61
C ALA A 197 2.89 -6.13 -2.01
N PHE A 198 3.04 -6.03 -0.67
CA PHE A 198 4.37 -6.09 -0.06
C PHE A 198 5.03 -7.45 -0.27
N THR A 199 4.28 -8.55 -0.20
CA THR A 199 4.80 -9.88 -0.53
C THR A 199 5.29 -9.94 -1.98
N LEU A 200 4.51 -9.44 -2.95
CA LEU A 200 4.91 -9.40 -4.35
C LEU A 200 6.16 -8.54 -4.59
N ARG A 201 6.21 -7.36 -3.97
CA ARG A 201 7.32 -6.42 -4.08
C ARG A 201 8.60 -6.95 -3.42
N ASN A 202 8.52 -7.39 -2.17
CA ASN A 202 9.69 -7.74 -1.36
C ASN A 202 10.27 -9.11 -1.71
N ASN A 203 9.43 -10.08 -2.08
CA ASN A 203 9.87 -11.46 -2.29
C ASN A 203 10.12 -11.81 -3.75
N PHE A 204 9.54 -11.05 -4.68
CA PHE A 204 9.59 -11.37 -6.11
C PHE A 204 9.97 -10.20 -7.02
N ASP A 205 10.24 -9.02 -6.44
CA ASP A 205 10.62 -7.81 -7.18
C ASP A 205 9.61 -7.43 -8.25
N ILE A 206 8.32 -7.52 -7.88
CA ILE A 206 7.21 -7.06 -8.72
C ILE A 206 6.74 -5.69 -8.19
N ASN A 207 6.80 -4.66 -9.03
CA ASN A 207 6.59 -3.23 -8.74
C ASN A 207 5.10 -2.85 -8.55
N VAL A 208 4.37 -3.61 -7.74
CA VAL A 208 2.95 -3.36 -7.44
C VAL A 208 2.73 -2.34 -6.31
N MET A 209 3.76 -2.10 -5.50
CA MET A 209 3.76 -1.14 -4.39
C MET A 209 4.94 -0.18 -4.56
N TYR A 210 4.64 1.08 -4.84
CA TYR A 210 5.62 2.16 -4.90
C TYR A 210 6.04 2.61 -3.51
N LYS A 211 7.30 3.03 -3.38
CA LYS A 211 7.82 3.69 -2.18
C LYS A 211 7.22 5.10 -2.03
N ALA A 212 7.28 5.63 -0.82
CA ALA A 212 6.86 6.99 -0.56
C ALA A 212 7.76 8.03 -1.26
N GLU A 213 7.22 9.23 -1.44
CA GLU A 213 7.97 10.47 -1.76
C GLU A 213 8.95 10.89 -0.66
N TYR A 214 9.07 10.08 0.39
CA TYR A 214 9.94 10.28 1.52
C TYR A 214 10.92 9.13 1.67
N ILE A 215 12.01 9.41 2.36
CA ILE A 215 12.97 8.44 2.83
C ILE A 215 13.35 8.76 4.27
N ILE A 216 13.70 7.73 5.03
CA ILE A 216 14.16 7.91 6.39
C ILE A 216 15.59 8.47 6.37
N GLN A 217 15.90 9.43 7.23
CA GLN A 217 17.23 9.92 7.50
C GLN A 217 17.58 9.58 8.96
N LEU A 218 18.77 9.04 9.17
CA LEU A 218 19.30 8.68 10.49
C LEU A 218 20.35 9.69 10.94
N ASP A 219 20.13 10.26 12.11
CA ASP A 219 21.11 11.02 12.89
C ASP A 219 21.87 10.04 13.80
N GLN A 220 23.15 9.82 13.48
CA GLN A 220 24.01 8.87 14.21
C GLN A 220 24.38 9.35 15.61
N ASP A 221 24.39 10.66 15.84
CA ASP A 221 24.77 11.26 17.11
C ASP A 221 23.64 11.10 18.14
N LYS A 222 22.39 11.11 17.68
CA LYS A 222 21.21 10.86 18.51
C LYS A 222 20.89 9.38 18.71
N CYS A 223 21.43 8.51 17.86
CA CYS A 223 21.15 7.09 17.95
C CYS A 223 21.82 6.47 19.21
N GLN A 224 21.03 5.83 20.06
CA GLN A 224 21.51 5.17 21.29
C GLN A 224 21.50 3.63 21.19
N GLY A 225 21.42 3.08 19.98
CA GLY A 225 21.48 1.61 19.80
C GLY A 225 20.32 0.80 20.41
N CYS A 226 19.22 1.42 20.84
CA CYS A 226 18.14 0.76 21.60
C CYS A 226 17.29 -0.28 20.83
N LYS A 227 17.47 -0.37 19.50
CA LYS A 227 16.85 -1.37 18.60
C LYS A 227 15.33 -1.28 18.43
N SER A 228 14.63 -0.31 19.03
CA SER A 228 13.17 -0.14 18.83
C SER A 228 12.80 -0.01 17.34
N CYS A 229 13.54 0.80 16.58
CA CYS A 229 13.32 0.96 15.15
C CYS A 229 13.59 -0.31 14.33
N VAL A 230 14.48 -1.19 14.80
CA VAL A 230 14.76 -2.48 14.17
C VAL A 230 13.56 -3.40 14.33
N ALA A 231 12.97 -3.47 15.53
CA ALA A 231 11.80 -4.30 15.81
C ALA A 231 10.56 -3.87 15.01
N THR A 232 10.38 -2.57 14.79
CA THR A 232 9.23 -2.03 14.06
C THR A 232 9.37 -2.09 12.53
N CYS A 233 10.60 -2.21 12.00
CA CYS A 233 10.81 -2.18 10.55
C CYS A 233 10.43 -3.51 9.88
N GLN A 234 9.16 -3.65 9.50
CA GLN A 234 8.61 -4.84 8.82
C GLN A 234 9.23 -5.14 7.44
N LEU A 235 9.97 -4.18 6.88
CA LEU A 235 10.60 -4.26 5.56
C LEU A 235 12.10 -4.58 5.64
N SER A 236 12.62 -4.87 6.85
CA SER A 236 14.02 -5.24 7.08
C SER A 236 15.04 -4.24 6.53
N ALA A 237 14.68 -2.95 6.50
CA ALA A 237 15.55 -1.87 6.04
C ALA A 237 16.53 -1.40 7.13
N ILE A 238 16.25 -1.65 8.41
CA ILE A 238 17.08 -1.18 9.53
C ILE A 238 17.75 -2.38 10.20
N ARG A 239 19.05 -2.28 10.48
CA ARG A 239 19.85 -3.31 11.16
C ARG A 239 20.68 -2.71 12.27
N PHE A 240 20.82 -3.41 13.38
CA PHE A 240 21.72 -3.04 14.46
C PHE A 240 23.14 -3.58 14.19
N ILE A 241 24.16 -2.76 14.41
CA ILE A 241 25.57 -3.09 14.28
C ILE A 241 26.21 -3.11 15.67
N PRO A 242 26.44 -4.31 16.26
CA PRO A 242 26.95 -4.42 17.62
C PRO A 242 28.30 -3.73 17.84
N SER A 243 29.19 -3.75 16.85
CA SER A 243 30.52 -3.14 16.95
C SER A 243 30.49 -1.61 17.04
N MET A 244 29.41 -0.97 16.58
CA MET A 244 29.23 0.48 16.63
C MET A 244 28.25 0.90 17.73
N ASP A 245 27.51 -0.05 18.30
CA ASP A 245 26.32 0.21 19.13
C ASP A 245 25.34 1.21 18.48
N ARG A 246 25.15 1.05 17.17
CA ARG A 246 24.33 1.92 16.32
C ARG A 246 23.52 1.11 15.33
N VAL A 247 22.51 1.74 14.74
CA VAL A 247 21.78 1.15 13.62
C VAL A 247 22.31 1.69 12.29
N ILE A 248 22.13 0.89 11.24
CA ILE A 248 22.34 1.29 9.85
C ILE A 248 21.06 1.05 9.07
N ILE A 249 20.92 1.76 7.95
CA ILE A 249 19.73 1.70 7.09
C ILE A 249 20.15 1.28 5.68
N ASP A 250 19.54 0.20 5.19
CA ASP A 250 19.53 -0.17 3.79
C ASP A 250 18.46 0.65 3.07
N TYR A 251 18.89 1.79 2.52
CA TYR A 251 18.00 2.73 1.84
C TYR A 251 17.34 2.16 0.58
N ASN A 252 17.91 1.10 -0.03
CA ASN A 252 17.25 0.38 -1.12
C ASN A 252 16.00 -0.35 -0.66
N LYS A 253 15.96 -0.78 0.61
CA LYS A 253 14.79 -1.42 1.25
C LYS A 253 13.89 -0.44 1.98
N CYS A 254 14.28 0.83 2.11
CA CYS A 254 13.46 1.82 2.79
C CYS A 254 12.32 2.30 1.89
N PHE A 255 11.08 2.00 2.28
CA PHE A 255 9.88 2.48 1.60
C PHE A 255 9.41 3.87 2.07
N GLY A 256 10.06 4.46 3.07
CA GLY A 256 9.69 5.79 3.56
C GLY A 256 8.37 5.86 4.32
N CYS A 257 7.91 4.75 4.90
CA CYS A 257 6.63 4.68 5.63
C CYS A 257 6.59 5.48 6.95
N GLY A 258 7.74 5.89 7.48
CA GLY A 258 7.83 6.69 8.71
C GLY A 258 7.60 5.94 10.02
N VAL A 259 7.02 4.74 10.02
CA VAL A 259 6.66 3.99 11.25
C VAL A 259 7.82 3.91 12.26
N CYS A 260 9.04 3.65 11.80
CA CYS A 260 10.21 3.52 12.66
C CYS A 260 10.58 4.78 13.47
N ARG A 261 10.19 5.98 13.01
CA ARG A 261 10.48 7.23 13.74
C ARG A 261 9.65 7.35 15.01
N HIS A 262 8.40 6.87 14.99
CA HIS A 262 7.51 6.89 16.14
C HIS A 262 7.98 5.92 17.25
N ALA A 263 8.76 4.90 16.88
CA ALA A 263 9.40 4.00 17.83
C ALA A 263 10.71 4.55 18.42
N CYS A 264 11.24 5.67 17.91
CA CYS A 264 12.52 6.22 18.34
C CYS A 264 12.33 7.33 19.38
N ASN A 265 12.54 7.00 20.66
CA ASN A 265 12.43 7.95 21.77
C ASN A 265 13.52 9.05 21.80
N ASN A 266 14.49 9.00 20.88
CA ASN A 266 15.63 9.93 20.84
C ASN A 266 15.59 10.84 19.59
N ASP A 267 14.51 10.81 18.81
CA ASP A 267 14.36 11.59 17.57
C ASP A 267 15.53 11.44 16.58
N ALA A 268 16.13 10.25 16.54
CA ALA A 268 17.27 9.95 15.67
C ALA A 268 16.83 9.65 14.21
N LEU A 269 15.53 9.49 13.96
CA LEU A 269 14.98 9.13 12.66
C LEU A 269 13.99 10.20 12.20
N LYS A 270 14.16 10.72 10.98
CA LYS A 270 13.28 11.72 10.39
C LYS A 270 12.92 11.34 8.96
N LEU A 271 11.71 11.68 8.52
CA LEU A 271 11.38 11.61 7.10
C LEU A 271 11.86 12.89 6.44
N ILE A 272 12.59 12.74 5.35
CA ILE A 272 12.94 13.83 4.44
C ILE A 272 12.41 13.50 3.03
N PRO A 273 12.18 14.50 2.16
CA PRO A 273 11.86 14.24 0.77
C PRO A 273 12.89 13.32 0.13
N ARG A 274 12.43 12.31 -0.60
CA ARG A 274 13.30 11.27 -1.18
C ARG A 274 14.30 11.85 -2.19
N GLU A 275 13.88 12.85 -2.95
CA GLU A 275 14.71 13.57 -3.93
C GLU A 275 15.88 14.33 -3.28
N GLU A 276 15.76 14.73 -2.01
CA GLU A 276 16.84 15.40 -1.28
C GLU A 276 17.91 14.43 -0.78
N TYR A 277 17.65 13.11 -0.78
CA TYR A 277 18.60 12.12 -0.30
C TYR A 277 19.55 11.67 -1.42
N PRO A 278 20.88 11.86 -1.28
CA PRO A 278 21.84 11.53 -2.33
C PRO A 278 21.75 10.08 -2.81
N GLY A 279 21.59 9.89 -4.13
CA GLY A 279 21.56 8.58 -4.77
C GLY A 279 20.21 7.85 -4.73
N PHE A 280 19.15 8.47 -4.19
CA PHE A 280 17.81 7.87 -4.11
C PHE A 280 16.71 8.69 -4.80
N ASP A 281 17.06 9.78 -5.47
CA ASP A 281 16.17 10.46 -6.40
C ASP A 281 15.68 9.50 -7.50
N GLY A 282 14.39 9.54 -7.81
CA GLY A 282 13.78 8.63 -8.79
C GLY A 282 13.67 7.15 -8.37
N SER A 283 14.13 6.75 -7.19
CA SER A 283 14.07 5.35 -6.72
C SER A 283 12.76 5.06 -5.97
N TYR A 284 11.73 4.64 -6.71
CA TYR A 284 10.38 4.36 -6.19
C TYR A 284 9.91 2.89 -6.31
#